data_AF-A0A2S7QMJ6-F1
#
_entry.id   AF-A0A2S7QMJ6-F1
#
_cell.length_a   1.000
_cell.length_b   1.000
_cell.length_c   1.000
_cell.angle_alpha   90.00
_cell.angle_beta   90.00
_cell.angle_gamma   90.00
#
_symmetry.space_group_name_H-M   'P 1'
#
loop_
_entity.id
_entity.type
_entity.pdbx_description
1 polymer ?
#
loop_
_entity_poly.entity_id
_entity_poly.type
_entity_poly.pdbx_seq_one_letter_code
_entity_poly.pdbx_strand_id
1 'polypeptide(L)'
;MPKTLKLGRAYETLKDESKRRAYDLIYPSIKQNGSSRPTTEGSRPPPTSTPKSEPLSEAAQIAALQKSKQERSARWKPKKNHFESLILGLKRDIERLKQEIRDLDSIIAAEAAEEAWKNSWTSWLLSPIHKKPVDSDEEKARKDRMRQERKLEKDMKERRLDWKKTDLIKEEFSLRNAQAEVDAADLADDRKIQVIQDRIRARETKEREMRERLEREKREREWKKQREQQEQREKVEREKREREWKKQREQQEQREKREREAREVMLKKLAEERAAEQEREVERARRRQKIIDDNAEIARQRRANCRHAGWWPKVEGHTSCPNCSESWSYLLQCPGCEMQACPKCQYDIRHSHRKKRNGTRTNRSQNYSYDNDDDGDYGDYEYTSYH
;
A
#
# COMPACT_ATOMS: atom_id res chain seq x y z
N MET A 1 -67.24 -41.60 48.45
CA MET A 1 -67.93 -41.83 47.15
C MET A 1 -68.05 -40.51 46.39
N PRO A 2 -68.07 -40.46 45.05
CA PRO A 2 -67.34 -41.30 44.11
C PRO A 2 -66.61 -40.45 43.02
N LYS A 3 -65.29 -40.22 43.14
CA LYS A 3 -64.51 -39.49 42.09
C LYS A 3 -64.06 -40.39 40.92
N THR A 4 -64.07 -41.71 41.09
CA THR A 4 -63.57 -42.70 40.11
C THR A 4 -64.49 -42.91 38.89
N LEU A 5 -65.80 -42.69 39.02
CA LEU A 5 -66.77 -42.93 37.94
C LEU A 5 -66.69 -41.95 36.75
N LYS A 6 -65.98 -40.81 36.88
CA LYS A 6 -65.86 -39.83 35.78
C LYS A 6 -64.81 -40.19 34.73
N LEU A 7 -63.81 -41.03 35.05
CA LEU A 7 -62.76 -41.43 34.10
C LEU A 7 -63.24 -42.49 33.09
N GLY A 8 -64.14 -43.40 33.49
CA GLY A 8 -64.66 -44.46 32.61
C GLY A 8 -65.36 -43.90 31.36
N ARG A 9 -66.32 -42.96 31.55
CA ARG A 9 -67.06 -42.34 30.45
C ARG A 9 -66.19 -41.61 29.43
N ALA A 10 -65.06 -41.03 29.85
CA ALA A 10 -64.14 -40.34 28.93
C ALA A 10 -63.48 -41.33 27.94
N TYR A 11 -63.12 -42.52 28.42
CA TYR A 11 -62.59 -43.59 27.56
C TYR A 11 -63.65 -44.22 26.65
N GLU A 12 -64.91 -44.27 27.06
CA GLU A 12 -66.02 -44.72 26.19
C GLU A 12 -66.24 -43.75 25.02
N THR A 13 -66.20 -42.44 25.25
CA THR A 13 -66.27 -41.45 24.16
C THR A 13 -65.09 -41.48 23.20
N LEU A 14 -63.94 -42.04 23.60
CA LEU A 14 -62.74 -42.18 22.77
C LEU A 14 -62.70 -43.46 21.92
N LYS A 15 -63.61 -44.42 22.12
CA LYS A 15 -63.78 -45.59 21.23
C LYS A 15 -64.52 -45.25 19.94
N ASP A 16 -65.23 -44.12 19.90
CA ASP A 16 -65.94 -43.65 18.71
C ASP A 16 -64.98 -42.86 17.81
N GLU A 17 -64.62 -43.48 16.68
CA GLU A 17 -63.72 -42.93 15.66
C GLU A 17 -64.18 -41.56 15.10
N SER A 18 -65.48 -41.29 15.08
CA SER A 18 -66.02 -39.98 14.67
C SER A 18 -65.73 -38.91 15.72
N LYS A 19 -66.06 -39.19 16.99
CA LYS A 19 -65.81 -38.27 18.12
C LYS A 19 -64.31 -38.04 18.35
N ARG A 20 -63.50 -39.07 18.15
CA ARG A 20 -62.04 -39.00 18.20
C ARG A 20 -61.46 -38.07 17.14
N ARG A 21 -61.94 -38.13 15.89
CA ARG A 21 -61.54 -37.17 14.84
C ARG A 21 -61.96 -35.73 15.14
N ALA A 22 -63.15 -35.53 15.71
CA ALA A 22 -63.58 -34.21 16.17
C ALA A 22 -62.68 -33.66 17.29
N TYR A 23 -62.26 -34.51 18.24
CA TYR A 23 -61.32 -34.13 19.30
C TYR A 23 -59.92 -33.78 18.76
N ASP A 24 -59.40 -34.58 17.82
CA ASP A 24 -58.12 -34.36 17.13
C ASP A 24 -58.07 -33.06 16.30
N LEU A 25 -59.24 -32.51 15.91
CA LEU A 25 -59.37 -31.21 15.24
C LEU A 25 -59.39 -30.04 16.23
N ILE A 26 -59.87 -30.26 17.46
CA ILE A 26 -59.93 -29.22 18.51
C ILE A 26 -58.56 -29.05 19.20
N TYR A 27 -57.72 -30.09 19.24
CA TYR A 27 -56.37 -30.03 19.80
C TYR A 27 -55.25 -30.40 18.79
N PRO A 28 -55.01 -29.64 17.71
CA PRO A 28 -53.98 -29.95 16.71
C PRO A 28 -52.55 -29.99 17.28
N SER A 29 -52.28 -29.24 18.36
CA SER A 29 -50.94 -29.00 18.92
C SER A 29 -50.34 -30.17 19.71
N ILE A 30 -51.10 -31.24 19.98
CA ILE A 30 -50.64 -32.40 20.76
C ILE A 30 -49.96 -33.47 19.86
N LYS A 31 -49.90 -33.25 18.54
CA LYS A 31 -49.42 -34.25 17.58
C LYS A 31 -47.89 -34.40 17.55
N GLN A 32 -47.44 -35.45 18.23
CA GLN A 32 -46.32 -36.33 17.84
C GLN A 32 -44.88 -35.78 17.84
N ASN A 33 -44.31 -35.61 19.04
CA ASN A 33 -42.86 -35.80 19.27
C ASN A 33 -42.51 -37.23 19.77
N GLY A 34 -43.46 -38.18 19.70
CA GLY A 34 -43.36 -39.52 20.31
C GLY A 34 -43.56 -40.67 19.33
N SER A 35 -42.64 -40.84 18.37
CA SER A 35 -42.57 -42.07 17.54
C SER A 35 -41.63 -43.10 18.18
N SER A 36 -42.08 -43.70 19.28
CA SER A 36 -41.31 -44.71 20.03
C SER A 36 -41.25 -46.03 19.27
N ARG A 37 -40.30 -46.17 18.35
CA ARG A 37 -39.98 -47.45 17.70
C ARG A 37 -39.24 -48.35 18.69
N PRO A 38 -39.62 -49.63 18.86
CA PRO A 38 -38.98 -50.50 19.85
C PRO A 38 -37.51 -50.76 19.53
N THR A 39 -36.70 -50.82 20.58
CA THR A 39 -35.24 -51.03 20.52
C THR A 39 -34.90 -52.43 20.04
N THR A 40 -34.01 -52.51 19.04
CA THR A 40 -33.13 -53.68 18.85
C THR A 40 -31.71 -53.15 19.02
N GLU A 41 -30.95 -53.74 19.94
CA GLU A 41 -29.61 -53.26 20.27
C GLU A 41 -28.61 -53.64 19.15
N GLY A 42 -28.31 -52.67 18.29
CA GLY A 42 -27.27 -52.74 17.27
C GLY A 42 -26.20 -51.69 17.54
N SER A 43 -24.93 -52.13 17.61
CA SER A 43 -23.78 -51.31 18.04
C SER A 43 -23.71 -49.94 17.38
N ARG A 44 -23.77 -48.88 18.19
CA ARG A 44 -23.73 -47.47 17.75
C ARG A 44 -22.28 -47.05 17.42
N PRO A 45 -21.92 -46.78 16.15
CA PRO A 45 -20.65 -46.12 15.85
C PRO A 45 -20.67 -44.66 16.34
N PRO A 46 -19.49 -44.05 16.57
CA PRO A 46 -19.41 -42.65 17.00
C PRO A 46 -19.98 -41.67 15.95
N PRO A 47 -20.34 -40.44 16.34
CA PRO A 47 -20.80 -39.41 15.41
C PRO A 47 -19.64 -38.87 14.55
N THR A 48 -19.26 -39.65 13.53
CA THR A 48 -18.19 -39.28 12.60
C THR A 48 -18.57 -38.04 11.79
N SER A 49 -17.80 -36.97 12.03
CA SER A 49 -17.60 -35.76 11.22
C SER A 49 -18.35 -35.66 9.89
N THR A 50 -19.17 -34.62 9.75
CA THR A 50 -19.88 -34.22 8.53
C THR A 50 -19.02 -34.41 7.26
N PRO A 51 -19.37 -35.35 6.36
CA PRO A 51 -18.54 -35.65 5.21
C PRO A 51 -18.60 -34.54 4.16
N LYS A 52 -17.47 -34.31 3.46
CA LYS A 52 -17.29 -33.27 2.42
C LYS A 52 -18.04 -33.56 1.09
N SER A 53 -19.12 -34.34 1.12
CA SER A 53 -19.93 -34.70 -0.06
C SER A 53 -20.91 -33.60 -0.51
N GLU A 54 -20.95 -32.47 0.19
CA GLU A 54 -21.83 -31.32 -0.08
C GLU A 54 -21.84 -30.83 -1.54
N PRO A 55 -20.68 -30.64 -2.23
CA PRO A 55 -20.67 -30.09 -3.60
C PRO A 55 -21.34 -31.01 -4.63
N LEU A 56 -21.14 -32.33 -4.49
CA LEU A 56 -21.78 -33.32 -5.36
C LEU A 56 -23.29 -33.41 -5.11
N SER A 57 -23.73 -33.18 -3.88
CA SER A 57 -25.15 -33.10 -3.54
C SER A 57 -25.82 -31.88 -4.17
N GLU A 58 -25.14 -30.73 -4.23
CA GLU A 58 -25.69 -29.47 -4.77
C GLU A 58 -25.88 -29.52 -6.29
N ALA A 59 -24.88 -30.03 -7.01
CA ALA A 59 -25.02 -30.27 -8.45
C ALA A 59 -26.17 -31.27 -8.76
N ALA A 60 -26.29 -32.34 -7.96
CA ALA A 60 -27.38 -33.30 -8.09
C ALA A 60 -28.77 -32.68 -7.76
N GLN A 61 -28.86 -31.77 -6.78
CA GLN A 61 -30.09 -31.04 -6.46
C GLN A 61 -30.53 -30.13 -7.61
N ILE A 62 -29.60 -29.39 -8.23
CA ILE A 62 -29.90 -28.56 -9.41
C ILE A 62 -30.35 -29.45 -10.57
N ALA A 63 -29.65 -30.56 -10.85
CA ALA A 63 -30.03 -31.49 -11.90
C ALA A 63 -31.41 -32.13 -11.68
N ALA A 64 -31.76 -32.46 -10.42
CA ALA A 64 -33.07 -32.98 -10.07
C ALA A 64 -34.20 -31.96 -10.29
N LEU A 65 -33.97 -30.69 -9.96
CA LEU A 65 -34.93 -29.60 -10.23
C LEU A 65 -35.10 -29.36 -11.74
N GLN A 66 -34.00 -29.33 -12.51
CA GLN A 66 -34.04 -29.24 -13.97
C GLN A 66 -34.79 -30.43 -14.61
N LYS A 67 -34.55 -31.66 -14.13
CA LYS A 67 -35.29 -32.85 -14.54
C LYS A 67 -36.79 -32.74 -14.20
N SER A 68 -37.15 -32.16 -13.07
CA SER A 68 -38.55 -31.92 -12.70
C SER A 68 -39.25 -30.95 -13.68
N LYS A 69 -38.57 -29.86 -14.11
CA LYS A 69 -39.06 -28.96 -15.17
C LYS A 69 -39.24 -29.67 -16.52
N GLN A 70 -38.29 -30.54 -16.90
CA GLN A 70 -38.40 -31.37 -18.10
C GLN A 70 -39.57 -32.37 -18.02
N GLU A 71 -39.79 -33.01 -16.86
CA GLU A 71 -40.93 -33.91 -16.66
C GLU A 71 -42.27 -33.16 -16.63
N ARG A 72 -42.34 -31.97 -16.05
CA ARG A 72 -43.54 -31.11 -16.10
C ARG A 72 -43.86 -30.68 -17.53
N SER A 73 -42.91 -30.12 -18.26
CA SER A 73 -43.11 -29.70 -19.65
C SER A 73 -43.50 -30.87 -20.57
N ALA A 74 -42.89 -32.04 -20.40
CA ALA A 74 -43.28 -33.26 -21.12
C ALA A 74 -44.71 -33.74 -20.80
N ARG A 75 -45.16 -33.64 -19.53
CA ARG A 75 -46.54 -33.93 -19.11
C ARG A 75 -47.54 -32.85 -19.53
N TRP A 76 -47.09 -31.60 -19.67
CA TRP A 76 -47.92 -30.46 -20.06
C TRP A 76 -48.25 -30.48 -21.55
N LYS A 77 -47.27 -30.77 -22.42
CA LYS A 77 -47.42 -30.80 -23.88
C LYS A 77 -48.66 -31.57 -24.38
N PRO A 78 -48.96 -32.83 -23.98
CA PRO A 78 -50.16 -33.51 -24.43
C PRO A 78 -51.47 -32.90 -23.89
N LYS A 79 -51.46 -32.36 -22.65
CA LYS A 79 -52.63 -31.64 -22.10
C LYS A 79 -52.92 -30.36 -22.87
N LYS A 80 -51.89 -29.57 -23.16
CA LYS A 80 -51.99 -28.36 -24.00
C LYS A 80 -52.58 -28.69 -25.37
N ASN A 81 -52.01 -29.67 -26.07
CA ASN A 81 -52.51 -30.12 -27.37
C ASN A 81 -53.99 -30.57 -27.31
N HIS A 82 -54.42 -31.20 -26.22
CA HIS A 82 -55.82 -31.60 -26.03
C HIS A 82 -56.75 -30.38 -25.89
N PHE A 83 -56.42 -29.41 -25.03
CA PHE A 83 -57.17 -28.15 -24.92
C PHE A 83 -57.21 -27.39 -26.25
N GLU A 84 -56.08 -27.24 -26.94
CA GLU A 84 -56.02 -26.58 -28.25
C GLU A 84 -56.90 -27.27 -29.29
N SER A 85 -56.96 -28.61 -29.29
CA SER A 85 -57.85 -29.40 -30.14
C SER A 85 -59.34 -29.15 -29.82
N LEU A 86 -59.72 -29.14 -28.54
CA LEU A 86 -61.09 -28.82 -28.09
C LEU A 86 -61.49 -27.39 -28.48
N ILE A 87 -60.63 -26.40 -28.23
CA ILE A 87 -60.82 -24.99 -28.55
C ILE A 87 -61.00 -24.80 -30.07
N LEU A 88 -60.19 -25.47 -30.90
CA LEU A 88 -60.33 -25.45 -32.36
C LEU A 88 -61.63 -26.15 -32.83
N GLY A 89 -62.03 -27.24 -32.19
CA GLY A 89 -63.31 -27.91 -32.47
C GLY A 89 -64.51 -27.00 -32.17
N LEU A 90 -64.55 -26.39 -30.99
CA LEU A 90 -65.59 -25.45 -30.57
C LEU A 90 -65.66 -24.22 -31.49
N LYS A 91 -64.51 -23.66 -31.90
CA LYS A 91 -64.47 -22.54 -32.85
C LYS A 91 -65.05 -22.90 -34.23
N ARG A 92 -64.80 -24.11 -34.74
CA ARG A 92 -65.43 -24.60 -35.99
C ARG A 92 -66.94 -24.78 -35.84
N ASP A 93 -67.40 -25.36 -34.73
CA ASP A 93 -68.84 -25.52 -34.46
C ASP A 93 -69.56 -24.18 -34.32
N ILE A 94 -68.93 -23.19 -33.68
CA ILE A 94 -69.44 -21.83 -33.55
C ILE A 94 -69.61 -21.16 -34.92
N GLU A 95 -68.61 -21.23 -35.81
CA GLU A 95 -68.74 -20.60 -37.13
C GLU A 95 -69.70 -21.35 -38.06
N ARG A 96 -69.80 -22.69 -37.92
CA ARG A 96 -70.83 -23.50 -38.60
C ARG A 96 -72.24 -23.05 -38.20
N LEU A 97 -72.51 -22.96 -36.88
CA LEU A 97 -73.82 -22.53 -36.38
C LEU A 97 -74.15 -21.10 -36.78
N LYS A 98 -73.17 -20.17 -36.74
CA LYS A 98 -73.37 -18.82 -37.30
C LYS A 98 -73.73 -18.84 -38.78
N GLN A 99 -73.09 -19.68 -39.59
CA GLN A 99 -73.43 -19.78 -41.01
C GLN A 99 -74.86 -20.31 -41.19
N GLU A 100 -75.23 -21.39 -40.50
CA GLU A 100 -76.61 -21.91 -40.53
C GLU A 100 -77.66 -20.87 -40.10
N ILE A 101 -77.33 -19.99 -39.15
CA ILE A 101 -78.20 -18.86 -38.75
C ILE A 101 -78.24 -17.77 -39.84
N ARG A 102 -77.09 -17.41 -40.44
CA ARG A 102 -77.02 -16.47 -41.58
C ARG A 102 -77.85 -16.97 -42.77
N ASP A 103 -77.82 -18.27 -43.05
CA ASP A 103 -78.58 -18.89 -44.13
C ASP A 103 -80.10 -18.86 -43.85
N LEU A 104 -80.51 -19.16 -42.61
CA LEU A 104 -81.91 -19.03 -42.18
C LEU A 104 -82.39 -17.56 -42.24
N ASP A 105 -81.59 -16.60 -41.79
CA ASP A 105 -81.91 -15.17 -41.87
C ASP A 105 -82.01 -14.67 -43.32
N SER A 106 -81.15 -15.17 -44.21
CA SER A 106 -81.21 -14.88 -45.66
C SER A 106 -82.53 -15.37 -46.27
N ILE A 107 -82.98 -16.59 -45.92
CA ILE A 107 -84.28 -17.13 -46.36
C ILE A 107 -85.45 -16.31 -45.80
N ILE A 108 -85.41 -15.95 -44.51
CA ILE A 108 -86.46 -15.15 -43.86
C ILE A 108 -86.54 -13.74 -44.47
N ALA A 109 -85.40 -13.11 -44.77
CA ALA A 109 -85.33 -11.82 -45.42
C ALA A 109 -85.81 -11.87 -46.88
N ALA A 110 -85.46 -12.93 -47.63
CA ALA A 110 -85.94 -13.13 -49.00
C ALA A 110 -87.46 -13.32 -49.07
N GLU A 111 -88.04 -14.13 -48.17
CA GLU A 111 -89.50 -14.29 -48.08
C GLU A 111 -90.20 -13.00 -47.64
N ALA A 112 -89.62 -12.23 -46.71
CA ALA A 112 -90.17 -10.93 -46.32
C ALA A 112 -90.12 -9.90 -47.46
N ALA A 113 -89.07 -9.93 -48.30
CA ALA A 113 -88.97 -9.11 -49.50
C ALA A 113 -89.96 -9.54 -50.60
N GLU A 114 -90.18 -10.85 -50.79
CA GLU A 114 -91.22 -11.35 -51.71
C GLU A 114 -92.62 -10.94 -51.24
N GLU A 115 -92.90 -11.03 -49.93
CA GLU A 115 -94.15 -10.59 -49.33
C GLU A 115 -94.37 -9.08 -49.47
N ALA A 116 -93.34 -8.26 -49.20
CA ALA A 116 -93.40 -6.82 -49.41
C ALA A 116 -93.59 -6.44 -50.88
N TRP A 117 -92.99 -7.19 -51.81
CA TRP A 117 -93.18 -7.00 -53.25
C TRP A 117 -94.59 -7.39 -53.70
N LYS A 118 -95.14 -8.52 -53.22
CA LYS A 118 -96.54 -8.93 -53.49
C LYS A 118 -97.54 -7.88 -53.04
N ASN A 119 -97.33 -7.32 -51.85
CA ASN A 119 -98.18 -6.29 -51.26
C ASN A 119 -97.87 -4.86 -51.75
N SER A 120 -96.89 -4.68 -52.64
CA SER A 120 -96.59 -3.38 -53.26
C SER A 120 -97.64 -3.00 -54.31
N TRP A 121 -98.03 -1.73 -54.34
CA TRP A 121 -98.93 -1.18 -55.36
C TRP A 121 -98.43 -1.38 -56.81
N THR A 122 -97.10 -1.50 -57.01
CA THR A 122 -96.52 -1.84 -58.32
C THR A 122 -96.87 -3.24 -58.82
N SER A 123 -97.08 -4.21 -57.91
CA SER A 123 -97.58 -5.56 -58.25
C SER A 123 -99.03 -5.49 -58.73
N TRP A 124 -99.86 -4.69 -58.06
CA TRP A 124 -101.25 -4.44 -58.46
C TRP A 124 -101.37 -3.76 -59.84
N LEU A 125 -100.53 -2.76 -60.12
CA LEU A 125 -100.50 -2.07 -61.42
C LEU A 125 -100.09 -2.98 -62.60
N LEU A 126 -99.22 -3.97 -62.37
CA LEU A 126 -98.75 -4.91 -63.41
C LEU A 126 -99.58 -6.21 -63.51
N SER A 127 -100.51 -6.42 -62.56
CA SER A 127 -101.35 -7.63 -62.47
C SER A 127 -102.16 -8.00 -63.74
N PRO A 128 -102.62 -7.07 -64.61
CA PRO A 128 -103.36 -7.45 -65.82
C PRO A 128 -102.57 -8.33 -66.80
N ILE A 129 -101.24 -8.14 -66.88
CA ILE A 129 -100.36 -8.83 -67.83
C ILE A 129 -99.75 -10.09 -67.19
N HIS A 130 -99.65 -10.14 -65.85
CA HIS A 130 -99.05 -11.25 -65.10
C HIS A 130 -100.02 -11.79 -64.04
N LYS A 131 -101.15 -12.35 -64.49
CA LYS A 131 -102.07 -13.14 -63.65
C LYS A 131 -101.40 -14.43 -63.16
N LYS A 132 -100.57 -14.34 -62.13
CA LYS A 132 -100.27 -15.49 -61.26
C LYS A 132 -101.58 -15.97 -60.61
N PRO A 133 -101.76 -17.27 -60.37
CA PRO A 133 -102.88 -17.75 -59.56
C PRO A 133 -102.80 -17.10 -58.18
N VAL A 134 -103.95 -16.79 -57.59
CA VAL A 134 -104.02 -16.32 -56.21
C VAL A 134 -103.67 -17.51 -55.31
N ASP A 135 -102.58 -17.41 -54.53
CA ASP A 135 -102.21 -18.39 -53.51
C ASP A 135 -103.47 -18.79 -52.69
N SER A 136 -103.80 -20.07 -52.67
CA SER A 136 -104.92 -20.59 -51.89
C SER A 136 -104.70 -20.29 -50.40
N ASP A 137 -105.76 -20.09 -49.61
CA ASP A 137 -105.62 -19.85 -48.17
C ASP A 137 -104.99 -21.06 -47.45
N GLU A 138 -105.13 -22.27 -47.98
CA GLU A 138 -104.39 -23.45 -47.51
C GLU A 138 -102.88 -23.34 -47.78
N GLU A 139 -102.48 -22.74 -48.90
CA GLU A 139 -101.09 -22.50 -49.27
C GLU A 139 -100.47 -21.38 -48.42
N LYS A 140 -101.23 -20.30 -48.15
CA LYS A 140 -100.84 -19.26 -47.18
C LYS A 140 -100.63 -19.85 -45.79
N ALA A 141 -101.56 -20.68 -45.32
CA ALA A 141 -101.43 -21.37 -44.03
C ALA A 141 -100.24 -22.36 -44.00
N ARG A 142 -99.90 -22.98 -45.13
CA ARG A 142 -98.70 -23.83 -45.28
C ARG A 142 -97.41 -23.01 -45.25
N LYS A 143 -97.37 -21.87 -45.94
CA LYS A 143 -96.24 -20.92 -45.94
C LYS A 143 -96.00 -20.32 -44.55
N ASP A 144 -97.05 -19.95 -43.82
CA ASP A 144 -96.89 -19.41 -42.46
C ASP A 144 -96.37 -20.47 -41.47
N ARG A 145 -96.85 -21.72 -41.53
CA ARG A 145 -96.26 -22.82 -40.72
C ARG A 145 -94.76 -22.98 -40.96
N MET A 146 -94.31 -23.00 -42.22
CA MET A 146 -92.87 -23.05 -42.54
C MET A 146 -92.10 -21.82 -42.00
N ARG A 147 -92.71 -20.63 -41.99
CA ARG A 147 -92.12 -19.42 -41.38
C ARG A 147 -92.01 -19.53 -39.86
N GLN A 148 -92.99 -20.12 -39.19
CA GLN A 148 -92.93 -20.39 -37.75
C GLN A 148 -91.87 -21.45 -37.42
N GLU A 149 -91.83 -22.55 -38.18
CA GLU A 149 -90.84 -23.63 -38.05
C GLU A 149 -89.40 -23.11 -38.18
N ARG A 150 -89.09 -22.29 -39.20
CA ARG A 150 -87.74 -21.70 -39.38
C ARG A 150 -87.36 -20.71 -38.27
N LYS A 151 -88.32 -19.97 -37.70
CA LYS A 151 -88.07 -19.11 -36.53
C LYS A 151 -87.70 -19.93 -35.29
N LEU A 152 -88.39 -21.05 -35.07
CA LEU A 152 -88.08 -21.99 -33.98
C LEU A 152 -86.73 -22.70 -34.21
N GLU A 153 -86.41 -23.09 -35.45
CA GLU A 153 -85.09 -23.65 -35.79
C GLU A 153 -83.98 -22.65 -35.51
N LYS A 154 -84.14 -21.38 -35.92
CA LYS A 154 -83.18 -20.31 -35.66
C LYS A 154 -82.95 -20.12 -34.15
N ASP A 155 -84.01 -19.92 -33.36
CA ASP A 155 -83.91 -19.73 -31.90
C ASP A 155 -83.19 -20.92 -31.22
N MET A 156 -83.50 -22.15 -31.63
CA MET A 156 -82.80 -23.34 -31.13
C MET A 156 -81.31 -23.38 -31.53
N LYS A 157 -80.94 -22.89 -32.72
CA LYS A 157 -79.53 -22.74 -33.14
C LYS A 157 -78.82 -21.59 -32.43
N GLU A 158 -79.48 -20.47 -32.18
CA GLU A 158 -78.94 -19.33 -31.44
C GLU A 158 -78.63 -19.71 -29.98
N ARG A 159 -79.56 -20.39 -29.29
CA ARG A 159 -79.31 -20.98 -27.97
C ARG A 159 -78.11 -21.93 -28.00
N ARG A 160 -78.06 -22.85 -28.96
CA ARG A 160 -76.95 -23.82 -29.11
C ARG A 160 -75.61 -23.14 -29.37
N LEU A 161 -75.60 -22.06 -30.15
CA LEU A 161 -74.44 -21.21 -30.41
C LEU A 161 -73.96 -20.54 -29.12
N ASP A 162 -74.85 -20.02 -28.28
CA ASP A 162 -74.48 -19.40 -27.00
C ASP A 162 -73.94 -20.41 -25.98
N TRP A 163 -74.55 -21.60 -25.85
CA TRP A 163 -73.97 -22.70 -25.08
C TRP A 163 -72.52 -23.00 -25.55
N LYS A 164 -72.31 -23.14 -26.86
CA LYS A 164 -70.98 -23.37 -27.45
C LYS A 164 -69.98 -22.22 -27.20
N LYS A 165 -70.44 -20.95 -27.16
CA LYS A 165 -69.60 -19.81 -26.75
C LYS A 165 -69.17 -19.94 -25.28
N THR A 166 -70.08 -20.32 -24.38
CA THR A 166 -69.76 -20.48 -22.95
C THR A 166 -68.79 -21.64 -22.70
N ASP A 167 -68.96 -22.77 -23.40
CA ASP A 167 -67.99 -23.89 -23.39
C ASP A 167 -66.61 -23.42 -23.88
N LEU A 168 -66.54 -22.64 -24.96
CA LEU A 168 -65.27 -22.13 -25.49
C LEU A 168 -64.54 -21.24 -24.47
N ILE A 169 -65.25 -20.30 -23.83
CA ILE A 169 -64.69 -19.41 -22.81
C ILE A 169 -64.16 -20.21 -21.62
N LYS A 170 -64.89 -21.26 -21.21
CA LYS A 170 -64.52 -22.18 -20.13
C LYS A 170 -63.25 -22.97 -20.46
N GLU A 171 -63.13 -23.53 -21.66
CA GLU A 171 -61.91 -24.26 -22.06
C GLU A 171 -60.71 -23.33 -22.26
N GLU A 172 -60.90 -22.12 -22.79
CA GLU A 172 -59.85 -21.10 -22.87
C GLU A 172 -59.42 -20.57 -21.49
N PHE A 173 -60.29 -20.61 -20.48
CA PHE A 173 -59.94 -20.35 -19.08
C PHE A 173 -59.17 -21.53 -18.45
N SER A 174 -59.65 -22.76 -18.65
CA SER A 174 -58.98 -23.99 -18.19
C SER A 174 -57.55 -24.12 -18.73
N LEU A 175 -57.34 -23.85 -20.03
CA LEU A 175 -56.01 -23.82 -20.66
C LEU A 175 -55.08 -22.78 -19.99
N ARG A 176 -55.57 -21.56 -19.75
CA ARG A 176 -54.79 -20.49 -19.12
C ARG A 176 -54.41 -20.82 -17.67
N ASN A 177 -55.34 -21.37 -16.89
CA ASN A 177 -55.07 -21.75 -15.50
C ASN A 177 -54.05 -22.91 -15.43
N ALA A 178 -54.23 -23.95 -16.24
CA ALA A 178 -53.31 -25.08 -16.28
C ALA A 178 -51.91 -24.68 -16.80
N GLN A 179 -51.82 -23.65 -17.67
CA GLN A 179 -50.52 -23.06 -18.01
C GLN A 179 -49.92 -22.30 -16.81
N ALA A 180 -50.69 -21.44 -16.15
CA ALA A 180 -50.21 -20.65 -15.01
C ALA A 180 -49.75 -21.53 -13.83
N GLU A 181 -50.37 -22.70 -13.62
CA GLU A 181 -49.89 -23.71 -12.65
C GLU A 181 -48.50 -24.26 -13.00
N VAL A 182 -48.24 -24.56 -14.28
CA VAL A 182 -46.93 -25.03 -14.76
C VAL A 182 -45.88 -23.92 -14.66
N ASP A 183 -46.22 -22.72 -15.13
CA ASP A 183 -45.32 -21.56 -15.13
C ASP A 183 -44.96 -21.16 -13.67
N ALA A 184 -45.92 -21.19 -12.74
CA ALA A 184 -45.68 -20.94 -11.31
C ALA A 184 -44.79 -22.02 -10.66
N ALA A 185 -44.97 -23.29 -11.02
CA ALA A 185 -44.13 -24.38 -10.52
C ALA A 185 -42.69 -24.30 -11.07
N ASP A 186 -42.52 -23.92 -12.33
CA ASP A 186 -41.22 -23.69 -12.96
C ASP A 186 -40.49 -22.50 -12.32
N LEU A 187 -41.17 -21.38 -12.08
CA LEU A 187 -40.64 -20.23 -11.34
C LEU A 187 -40.25 -20.59 -9.89
N ALA A 188 -41.00 -21.47 -9.23
CA ALA A 188 -40.69 -21.93 -7.88
C ALA A 188 -39.42 -22.79 -7.82
N ASP A 189 -39.13 -23.56 -8.87
CA ASP A 189 -37.90 -24.35 -8.97
C ASP A 189 -36.70 -23.54 -9.44
N ASP A 190 -36.88 -22.54 -10.32
CA ASP A 190 -35.80 -21.62 -10.70
C ASP A 190 -35.28 -20.83 -9.50
N ARG A 191 -36.19 -20.38 -8.60
CA ARG A 191 -35.80 -19.76 -7.32
C ARG A 191 -34.97 -20.70 -6.43
N LYS A 192 -35.28 -22.00 -6.39
CA LYS A 192 -34.49 -23.00 -5.64
C LYS A 192 -33.12 -23.20 -6.28
N ILE A 193 -33.05 -23.29 -7.62
CA ILE A 193 -31.79 -23.39 -8.36
C ILE A 193 -30.90 -22.17 -8.07
N GLN A 194 -31.46 -20.96 -8.09
CA GLN A 194 -30.74 -19.73 -7.76
C GLN A 194 -30.17 -19.77 -6.33
N VAL A 195 -30.97 -20.14 -5.33
CA VAL A 195 -30.50 -20.25 -3.93
C VAL A 195 -29.36 -21.26 -3.77
N ILE A 196 -29.37 -22.39 -4.51
CA ILE A 196 -28.26 -23.35 -4.49
C ILE A 196 -27.02 -22.76 -5.18
N GLN A 197 -27.18 -22.08 -6.33
CA GLN A 197 -26.08 -21.39 -7.02
C GLN A 197 -25.44 -20.30 -6.17
N ASP A 198 -26.23 -19.51 -5.43
CA ASP A 198 -25.72 -18.50 -4.51
C ASP A 198 -24.95 -19.12 -3.33
N ARG A 199 -25.40 -20.29 -2.82
CA ARG A 199 -24.67 -21.05 -1.80
C ARG A 199 -23.33 -21.61 -2.32
N ILE A 200 -23.30 -22.10 -3.57
CA ILE A 200 -22.06 -22.53 -4.25
C ILE A 200 -21.11 -21.33 -4.37
N ARG A 201 -21.55 -20.21 -4.97
CA ARG A 201 -20.76 -18.97 -5.12
C ARG A 201 -20.20 -18.50 -3.78
N ALA A 202 -21.02 -18.47 -2.72
CA ALA A 202 -20.61 -18.04 -1.39
C ALA A 202 -19.65 -19.01 -0.66
N ARG A 203 -19.55 -20.28 -1.10
CA ARG A 203 -18.51 -21.22 -0.64
C ARG A 203 -17.20 -20.98 -1.41
N GLU A 204 -17.29 -20.83 -2.73
CA GLU A 204 -16.13 -20.61 -3.61
C GLU A 204 -15.39 -19.29 -3.33
N THR A 205 -16.11 -18.19 -3.05
CA THR A 205 -15.48 -16.91 -2.67
C THR A 205 -14.72 -17.02 -1.35
N LYS A 206 -15.34 -17.63 -0.32
CA LYS A 206 -14.69 -17.88 0.97
C LYS A 206 -13.47 -18.77 0.84
N GLU A 207 -13.53 -19.81 0.01
CA GLU A 207 -12.36 -20.67 -0.23
C GLU A 207 -11.24 -19.90 -0.93
N ARG A 208 -11.56 -19.07 -1.94
CA ARG A 208 -10.59 -18.20 -2.62
C ARG A 208 -9.95 -17.22 -1.64
N GLU A 209 -10.73 -16.54 -0.81
CA GLU A 209 -10.22 -15.66 0.25
C GLU A 209 -9.28 -16.39 1.22
N MET A 210 -9.62 -17.61 1.64
CA MET A 210 -8.75 -18.39 2.54
C MET A 210 -7.44 -18.80 1.85
N ARG A 211 -7.48 -19.22 0.57
CA ARG A 211 -6.28 -19.50 -0.22
C ARG A 211 -5.41 -18.25 -0.35
N GLU A 212 -5.99 -17.10 -0.72
CA GLU A 212 -5.28 -15.83 -0.84
C GLU A 212 -4.66 -15.37 0.48
N ARG A 213 -5.36 -15.51 1.62
CA ARG A 213 -4.81 -15.19 2.95
C ARG A 213 -3.59 -16.07 3.27
N LEU A 214 -3.68 -17.37 3.02
CA LEU A 214 -2.57 -18.31 3.21
C LEU A 214 -1.39 -18.04 2.26
N GLU A 215 -1.64 -17.58 1.03
CA GLU A 215 -0.61 -17.19 0.07
C GLU A 215 0.03 -15.82 0.37
N ARG A 216 -0.71 -14.89 0.97
CA ARG A 216 -0.15 -13.64 1.53
C ARG A 216 0.72 -13.96 2.75
N GLU A 217 0.22 -14.75 3.68
CA GLU A 217 0.97 -15.17 4.88
C GLU A 217 2.25 -15.95 4.54
N LYS A 218 2.22 -16.85 3.55
CA LYS A 218 3.43 -17.52 3.04
C LYS A 218 4.45 -16.51 2.50
N ARG A 219 4.03 -15.59 1.64
CA ARG A 219 4.91 -14.55 1.07
C ARG A 219 5.47 -13.62 2.15
N GLU A 220 4.69 -13.25 3.16
CA GLU A 220 5.17 -12.46 4.31
C GLU A 220 6.20 -13.23 5.14
N ARG A 221 5.99 -14.54 5.38
CA ARG A 221 6.95 -15.41 6.08
C ARG A 221 8.24 -15.61 5.27
N GLU A 222 8.15 -15.70 3.94
CA GLU A 222 9.31 -15.81 3.03
C GLU A 222 10.08 -14.48 2.95
N TRP A 223 9.38 -13.36 2.77
CA TRP A 223 9.95 -12.01 2.80
C TRP A 223 10.66 -11.71 4.12
N LYS A 224 10.03 -12.05 5.25
CA LYS A 224 10.65 -11.89 6.58
C LYS A 224 11.94 -12.70 6.70
N LYS A 225 11.94 -13.97 6.25
CA LYS A 225 13.16 -14.80 6.23
C LYS A 225 14.26 -14.23 5.33
N GLN A 226 13.91 -13.69 4.15
CA GLN A 226 14.88 -13.01 3.28
C GLN A 226 15.47 -11.77 3.97
N ARG A 227 14.64 -10.95 4.60
CA ARG A 227 15.10 -9.76 5.34
C ARG A 227 15.98 -10.12 6.54
N GLU A 228 15.60 -11.13 7.33
CA GLU A 228 16.40 -11.66 8.44
C GLU A 228 17.76 -12.20 7.95
N GLN A 229 17.81 -12.89 6.80
CA GLN A 229 19.06 -13.33 6.18
C GLN A 229 19.91 -12.16 5.64
N GLN A 230 19.29 -11.12 5.08
CA GLN A 230 20.01 -9.93 4.63
C GLN A 230 20.60 -9.17 5.82
N GLU A 231 19.83 -8.93 6.89
CA GLU A 231 20.33 -8.30 8.10
C GLU A 231 21.48 -9.08 8.76
N GLN A 232 21.44 -10.43 8.73
CA GLN A 232 22.57 -11.24 9.19
C GLN A 232 23.81 -11.09 8.28
N ARG A 233 23.63 -11.10 6.94
CA ARG A 233 24.73 -10.87 5.99
C ARG A 233 25.37 -9.50 6.20
N GLU A 234 24.56 -8.45 6.31
CA GLU A 234 25.03 -7.09 6.58
C GLU A 234 25.73 -6.95 7.94
N LYS A 235 25.28 -7.64 8.98
CA LYS A 235 25.96 -7.64 10.29
C LYS A 235 27.33 -8.30 10.20
N VAL A 236 27.43 -9.49 9.58
CA VAL A 236 28.71 -10.19 9.35
C VAL A 236 29.64 -9.37 8.45
N GLU A 237 29.10 -8.63 7.47
CA GLU A 237 29.90 -7.76 6.63
C GLU A 237 30.39 -6.51 7.38
N ARG A 238 29.54 -5.85 8.16
CA ARG A 238 29.94 -4.72 9.02
C ARG A 238 31.02 -5.14 10.02
N GLU A 239 30.87 -6.29 10.68
CA GLU A 239 31.87 -6.86 11.60
C GLU A 239 33.21 -7.15 10.90
N LYS A 240 33.19 -7.58 9.63
CA LYS A 240 34.42 -7.70 8.81
C LYS A 240 35.04 -6.35 8.50
N ARG A 241 34.26 -5.39 7.99
CA ARG A 241 34.75 -4.03 7.68
C ARG A 241 35.31 -3.34 8.93
N GLU A 242 34.70 -3.51 10.09
CA GLU A 242 35.17 -2.97 11.37
C GLU A 242 36.48 -3.64 11.82
N ARG A 243 36.62 -4.96 11.67
CA ARG A 243 37.88 -5.68 11.93
C ARG A 243 39.00 -5.26 10.98
N GLU A 244 38.68 -5.00 9.71
CA GLU A 244 39.64 -4.51 8.71
C GLU A 244 40.05 -3.07 8.99
N TRP A 245 39.09 -2.19 9.29
CA TRP A 245 39.34 -0.82 9.74
C TRP A 245 40.21 -0.77 11.00
N LYS A 246 39.91 -1.59 12.01
CA LYS A 246 40.71 -1.67 13.24
C LYS A 246 42.14 -2.13 12.95
N LYS A 247 42.33 -3.14 12.09
CA LYS A 247 43.67 -3.57 11.64
C LYS A 247 44.42 -2.49 10.87
N GLN A 248 43.74 -1.72 10.02
CA GLN A 248 44.35 -0.58 9.32
C GLN A 248 44.78 0.50 10.31
N ARG A 249 43.93 0.83 11.30
CA ARG A 249 44.22 1.81 12.34
C ARG A 249 45.40 1.38 13.22
N GLU A 250 45.43 0.12 13.67
CA GLU A 250 46.55 -0.47 14.41
C GLU A 250 47.86 -0.45 13.59
N GLN A 251 47.80 -0.71 12.27
CA GLN A 251 48.96 -0.57 11.38
C GLN A 251 49.39 0.89 11.17
N GLN A 252 48.45 1.83 11.10
CA GLN A 252 48.74 3.26 10.97
C GLN A 252 49.36 3.80 12.26
N GLU A 253 48.81 3.47 13.42
CA GLU A 253 49.39 3.82 14.74
C GLU A 253 50.80 3.24 14.90
N GLN A 254 51.06 2.00 14.43
CA GLN A 254 52.42 1.45 14.40
C GLN A 254 53.35 2.17 13.40
N ARG A 255 52.86 2.61 12.24
CA ARG A 255 53.65 3.41 11.28
C ARG A 255 53.99 4.78 11.85
N GLU A 256 53.00 5.48 12.40
CA GLU A 256 53.20 6.78 13.07
C GLU A 256 54.15 6.66 14.25
N LYS A 257 54.05 5.60 15.07
CA LYS A 257 54.98 5.39 16.18
C LYS A 257 56.41 5.22 15.68
N ARG A 258 56.63 4.39 14.65
CA ARG A 258 57.95 4.22 14.01
C ARG A 258 58.46 5.52 13.39
N GLU A 259 57.58 6.33 12.80
CA GLU A 259 57.96 7.67 12.30
C GLU A 259 58.34 8.62 13.43
N ARG A 260 57.61 8.64 14.55
CA ARG A 260 57.94 9.47 15.72
C ARG A 260 59.28 9.03 16.32
N GLU A 261 59.50 7.73 16.49
CA GLU A 261 60.78 7.14 16.93
C GLU A 261 61.92 7.51 15.96
N ALA A 262 61.71 7.42 14.64
CA ALA A 262 62.70 7.82 13.64
C ALA A 262 62.98 9.33 13.63
N ARG A 263 61.96 10.17 13.78
CA ARG A 263 62.09 11.64 13.91
C ARG A 263 62.85 12.01 15.18
N GLU A 264 62.58 11.37 16.31
CA GLU A 264 63.35 11.54 17.54
C GLU A 264 64.81 11.14 17.38
N VAL A 265 65.11 10.01 16.72
CA VAL A 265 66.49 9.59 16.44
C VAL A 265 67.20 10.57 15.52
N MET A 266 66.52 11.10 14.50
CA MET A 266 67.07 12.15 13.62
C MET A 266 67.30 13.46 14.36
N LEU A 267 66.38 13.88 15.23
CA LEU A 267 66.53 15.08 16.06
C LEU A 267 67.67 14.93 17.08
N LYS A 268 67.82 13.76 17.71
CA LYS A 268 68.95 13.44 18.60
C LYS A 268 70.27 13.50 17.86
N LYS A 269 70.39 12.89 16.68
CA LYS A 269 71.58 13.00 15.81
C LYS A 269 71.89 14.44 15.41
N LEU A 270 70.89 15.22 15.01
CA LEU A 270 71.06 16.64 14.62
C LEU A 270 71.38 17.56 15.81
N ALA A 271 71.04 17.15 17.05
CA ALA A 271 71.44 17.84 18.26
C ALA A 271 72.88 17.47 18.66
N GLU A 272 73.26 16.19 18.55
CA GLU A 272 74.62 15.68 18.78
C GLU A 272 75.62 16.27 17.76
N GLU A 273 75.25 16.34 16.48
CA GLU A 273 76.04 16.98 15.43
C GLU A 273 76.25 18.47 15.68
N ARG A 274 75.19 19.21 16.07
CA ARG A 274 75.29 20.63 16.45
C ARG A 274 76.10 20.85 17.74
N ALA A 275 76.02 19.95 18.72
CA ALA A 275 76.85 20.01 19.91
C ALA A 275 78.34 19.79 19.56
N ALA A 276 78.64 18.80 18.72
CA ALA A 276 80.00 18.55 18.24
C ALA A 276 80.53 19.69 17.34
N GLU A 277 79.68 20.37 16.58
CA GLU A 277 80.07 21.57 15.83
C GLU A 277 80.34 22.77 16.75
N GLN A 278 79.49 23.01 17.76
CA GLN A 278 79.73 24.04 18.77
C GLN A 278 81.01 23.77 19.58
N GLU A 279 81.31 22.52 19.94
CA GLU A 279 82.56 22.17 20.62
C GLU A 279 83.79 22.48 19.74
N ARG A 280 83.74 22.12 18.44
CA ARG A 280 84.78 22.49 17.47
C ARG A 280 84.94 24.00 17.33
N GLU A 281 83.85 24.76 17.36
CA GLU A 281 83.89 26.22 17.27
C GLU A 281 84.46 26.86 18.55
N VAL A 282 84.08 26.37 19.74
CA VAL A 282 84.67 26.75 21.03
C VAL A 282 86.16 26.43 21.05
N GLU A 283 86.60 25.30 20.50
CA GLU A 283 88.03 24.97 20.41
C GLU A 283 88.78 25.93 19.46
N ARG A 284 88.21 26.25 18.29
CA ARG A 284 88.75 27.28 17.37
C ARG A 284 88.85 28.65 18.05
N ALA A 285 87.81 29.05 18.80
CA ALA A 285 87.79 30.31 19.54
C ALA A 285 88.87 30.33 20.64
N ARG A 286 89.05 29.23 21.38
CA ARG A 286 90.09 29.08 22.42
C ARG A 286 91.50 29.15 21.83
N ARG A 287 91.73 28.56 20.64
CA ARG A 287 92.99 28.70 19.88
C ARG A 287 93.22 30.14 19.41
N ARG A 288 92.19 30.84 18.93
CA ARG A 288 92.28 32.27 18.53
C ARG A 288 92.60 33.19 19.72
N GLN A 289 91.96 32.97 20.87
CA GLN A 289 92.17 33.80 22.06
C GLN A 289 93.62 33.77 22.52
N LYS A 290 94.24 32.58 22.57
CA LYS A 290 95.66 32.44 22.93
C LYS A 290 96.60 33.30 22.08
N ILE A 291 96.36 33.35 20.75
CA ILE A 291 97.16 34.15 19.80
C ILE A 291 97.04 35.66 20.07
N ILE A 292 95.89 36.11 20.60
CA ILE A 292 95.66 37.51 20.98
C ILE A 292 96.41 37.84 22.27
N ASP A 293 96.33 36.97 23.27
CA ASP A 293 96.95 37.17 24.58
C ASP A 293 98.49 37.17 24.50
N ASP A 294 99.07 36.22 23.74
CA ASP A 294 100.52 36.15 23.49
C ASP A 294 101.06 37.43 22.81
N ASN A 295 100.31 38.03 21.87
CA ASN A 295 100.67 39.32 21.25
C ASN A 295 100.54 40.51 22.23
N ALA A 296 99.53 40.48 23.11
CA ALA A 296 99.31 41.53 24.09
C ALA A 296 100.41 41.59 25.17
N GLU A 297 101.11 40.47 25.43
CA GLU A 297 102.28 40.40 26.31
C GLU A 297 103.48 41.19 25.72
N ILE A 298 103.85 40.88 24.48
CA ILE A 298 105.01 41.48 23.78
C ILE A 298 104.86 43.01 23.63
N ALA A 299 103.63 43.47 23.35
CA ALA A 299 103.34 44.91 23.22
C ALA A 299 103.49 45.70 24.54
N ARG A 300 103.33 45.05 25.71
CA ARG A 300 103.44 45.72 27.02
C ARG A 300 104.88 46.00 27.43
N GLN A 301 105.83 45.12 27.12
CA GLN A 301 107.24 45.28 27.51
C GLN A 301 107.91 46.51 26.84
N ARG A 302 107.56 46.81 25.58
CA ARG A 302 108.22 47.88 24.79
C ARG A 302 107.81 49.32 25.13
N ARG A 303 106.77 49.54 25.96
CA ARG A 303 106.21 50.90 26.22
C ARG A 303 106.40 51.42 27.65
N ALA A 304 107.04 50.67 28.55
CA ALA A 304 107.08 51.00 29.98
C ALA A 304 108.23 51.91 30.45
N ASN A 305 109.36 51.96 29.74
CA ASN A 305 110.63 52.40 30.35
C ASN A 305 111.12 53.82 30.00
N CYS A 306 110.56 54.53 29.00
CA CYS A 306 110.95 55.93 28.80
C CYS A 306 110.29 56.85 29.85
N ARG A 307 111.01 57.08 30.95
CA ARG A 307 110.65 58.04 31.98
C ARG A 307 111.17 59.44 31.61
N HIS A 308 110.35 60.21 30.89
CA HIS A 308 110.61 61.61 30.54
C HIS A 308 110.91 62.54 31.73
N ALA A 309 110.70 62.10 32.98
CA ALA A 309 110.98 62.83 34.21
C ALA A 309 112.46 62.69 34.63
N GLY A 310 113.34 63.48 34.02
CA GLY A 310 114.76 63.59 34.37
C GLY A 310 115.34 64.96 34.02
N TRP A 311 116.64 65.15 34.25
CA TRP A 311 117.40 66.22 33.59
C TRP A 311 117.56 65.86 32.12
N TRP A 312 117.31 66.80 31.21
CA TRP A 312 117.47 66.60 29.77
C TRP A 312 118.71 67.40 29.34
N PRO A 313 119.73 66.80 28.70
CA PRO A 313 120.85 67.55 28.15
C PRO A 313 120.39 68.65 27.18
N LYS A 314 121.07 69.79 27.26
CA LYS A 314 120.93 70.91 26.33
C LYS A 314 121.68 70.57 25.04
N VAL A 315 120.99 70.60 23.92
CA VAL A 315 121.54 70.47 22.58
C VAL A 315 121.56 71.87 21.96
N GLU A 316 122.76 72.39 21.70
CA GLU A 316 122.94 73.73 21.15
C GLU A 316 122.85 73.72 19.61
N GLY A 317 122.19 74.73 19.06
CA GLY A 317 121.89 74.81 17.64
C GLY A 317 120.54 75.47 17.42
N HIS A 318 120.49 76.51 16.57
CA HIS A 318 119.29 77.32 16.40
C HIS A 318 118.22 76.53 15.63
N THR A 319 117.24 76.01 16.36
CA THR A 319 116.30 74.99 15.88
C THR A 319 114.89 75.27 16.38
N SER A 320 113.87 74.96 15.57
CA SER A 320 112.47 75.05 15.99
C SER A 320 112.09 73.85 16.84
N CYS A 321 111.45 74.11 17.99
CA CYS A 321 110.93 73.06 18.85
C CYS A 321 109.82 72.27 18.12
N PRO A 322 109.91 70.94 17.97
CA PRO A 322 108.92 70.18 17.19
C PRO A 322 107.51 70.14 17.81
N ASN A 323 107.33 70.66 19.03
CA ASN A 323 106.05 70.69 19.74
C ASN A 323 105.37 72.08 19.80
N CYS A 324 106.08 73.18 19.49
CA CYS A 324 105.50 74.53 19.42
C CYS A 324 105.98 75.38 18.23
N SER A 325 106.91 74.86 17.41
CA SER A 325 107.55 75.50 16.24
C SER A 325 108.33 76.79 16.49
N GLU A 326 108.23 77.41 17.67
CA GLU A 326 109.10 78.50 18.15
C GLU A 326 110.59 78.13 17.92
N SER A 327 111.39 79.05 17.38
CA SER A 327 112.83 78.88 17.18
C SER A 327 113.61 79.25 18.43
N TRP A 328 114.38 78.29 18.96
CA TRP A 328 115.22 78.47 20.15
C TRP A 328 116.69 78.30 19.77
N SER A 329 117.60 78.96 20.48
CA SER A 329 119.05 78.79 20.29
C SER A 329 119.58 77.43 20.81
N TYR A 330 118.74 76.71 21.55
CA TYR A 330 118.97 75.35 22.01
C TYR A 330 117.62 74.64 22.25
N LEU A 331 117.62 73.32 22.16
CA LEU A 331 116.55 72.47 22.67
C LEU A 331 117.08 71.58 23.79
N LEU A 332 116.17 71.00 24.57
CA LEU A 332 116.49 69.94 25.53
C LEU A 332 116.13 68.61 24.89
N GLN A 333 116.94 67.55 25.08
CA GLN A 333 116.66 66.22 24.53
C GLN A 333 116.44 65.16 25.62
N CYS A 334 115.45 64.30 25.44
CA CYS A 334 115.20 63.20 26.37
C CYS A 334 116.14 62.01 26.09
N PRO A 335 117.00 61.58 27.03
CA PRO A 335 117.95 60.48 26.80
C PRO A 335 117.29 59.10 26.66
N GLY A 336 116.00 58.96 26.98
CA GLY A 336 115.27 57.68 26.89
C GLY A 336 114.44 57.48 25.62
N CYS A 337 114.34 58.47 24.74
CA CYS A 337 113.56 58.39 23.49
C CYS A 337 114.01 59.41 22.41
N GLU A 338 115.08 60.15 22.64
CA GLU A 338 115.64 61.19 21.75
C GLU A 338 114.69 62.35 21.39
N MET A 339 113.48 62.40 21.96
CA MET A 339 112.54 63.51 21.76
C MET A 339 113.13 64.84 22.24
N GLN A 340 113.17 65.83 21.34
CA GLN A 340 113.64 67.18 21.63
C GLN A 340 112.45 68.13 21.91
N ALA A 341 112.62 69.04 22.88
CA ALA A 341 111.62 70.04 23.24
C ALA A 341 112.29 71.33 23.75
N CYS A 342 111.65 72.48 23.57
CA CYS A 342 112.05 73.70 24.29
C CYS A 342 111.74 73.54 25.80
N PRO A 343 112.37 74.32 26.70
CA PRO A 343 112.16 74.21 28.14
C PRO A 343 110.69 74.32 28.57
N LYS A 344 109.90 75.13 27.86
CA LYS A 344 108.45 75.32 28.06
C LYS A 344 107.67 74.02 27.78
N CYS A 345 107.80 73.44 26.58
CA CYS A 345 107.13 72.18 26.25
C CYS A 345 107.64 70.99 27.09
N GLN A 346 108.91 70.98 27.50
CA GLN A 346 109.45 69.97 28.42
C GLN A 346 108.71 69.97 29.77
N TYR A 347 108.32 71.15 30.28
CA TYR A 347 107.54 71.27 31.50
C TYR A 347 106.15 70.63 31.36
N ASP A 348 105.43 70.92 30.28
CA ASP A 348 104.08 70.38 30.03
C ASP A 348 104.08 68.85 29.86
N ILE A 349 105.05 68.32 29.12
CA ILE A 349 105.27 66.88 28.92
C ILE A 349 105.47 66.16 30.27
N ARG A 350 106.20 66.78 31.23
CA ARG A 350 106.41 66.23 32.57
C ARG A 350 105.15 66.27 33.46
N HIS A 351 104.22 67.20 33.23
CA HIS A 351 103.00 67.33 34.05
C HIS A 351 101.81 66.50 33.54
N SER A 352 101.68 66.31 32.22
CA SER A 352 100.56 65.58 31.60
C SER A 352 100.41 64.13 32.12
N HIS A 353 101.52 63.45 32.38
CA HIS A 353 101.55 62.03 32.79
C HIS A 353 100.85 61.71 34.13
N ARG A 354 100.50 62.69 34.97
CA ARG A 354 100.04 62.43 36.36
C ARG A 354 98.52 62.26 36.53
N LYS A 355 97.69 62.48 35.49
CA LYS A 355 96.21 62.61 35.63
C LYS A 355 95.33 61.46 35.12
N LYS A 356 95.84 60.45 34.39
CA LYS A 356 95.01 59.37 33.79
C LYS A 356 95.16 58.02 34.50
N ARG A 357 94.26 57.65 35.44
CA ARG A 357 94.23 56.27 36.00
C ARG A 357 92.91 55.67 36.52
N ASN A 358 91.81 56.43 36.66
CA ASN A 358 90.55 55.90 37.24
C ASN A 358 89.37 56.00 36.26
N GLY A 359 88.60 54.90 36.08
CA GLY A 359 87.23 54.94 35.56
C GLY A 359 86.86 53.89 34.48
N THR A 360 86.45 52.66 34.86
CA THR A 360 85.70 51.72 33.98
C THR A 360 85.03 50.57 34.78
N ARG A 361 83.69 50.40 34.75
CA ARG A 361 82.98 49.11 35.07
C ARG A 361 81.46 49.12 34.78
N THR A 362 80.85 47.92 34.71
CA THR A 362 79.39 47.56 34.66
C THR A 362 78.63 47.94 33.39
N ASN A 363 77.58 47.25 32.90
CA ASN A 363 76.94 45.90 33.09
C ASN A 363 76.21 45.55 31.75
N ARG A 364 75.73 44.35 31.38
CA ARG A 364 75.33 43.05 31.98
C ARG A 364 73.91 42.93 32.60
N SER A 365 72.93 42.56 31.77
CA SER A 365 71.63 41.89 32.07
C SER A 365 70.96 41.51 30.71
N GLN A 366 69.96 40.62 30.55
CA GLN A 366 69.27 39.64 31.43
C GLN A 366 68.57 38.54 30.58
N ASN A 367 67.85 37.58 31.21
CA ASN A 367 66.87 36.66 30.60
C ASN A 367 65.42 37.06 30.99
N TYR A 368 64.42 36.67 30.20
CA TYR A 368 63.14 36.07 30.66
C TYR A 368 62.36 35.46 29.46
N SER A 369 61.42 34.56 29.75
CA SER A 369 60.50 33.92 28.79
C SER A 369 59.07 33.94 29.33
N TYR A 370 58.08 33.82 28.45
CA TYR A 370 56.71 33.40 28.81
C TYR A 370 56.05 32.73 27.59
N ASP A 371 55.20 31.75 27.87
CA ASP A 371 54.36 31.06 26.88
C ASP A 371 53.14 31.91 26.50
N ASN A 372 52.57 31.69 25.31
CA ASN A 372 51.32 32.29 24.84
C ASN A 372 50.36 31.17 24.38
N ASP A 373 49.07 31.34 24.69
CA ASP A 373 47.96 30.62 24.08
C ASP A 373 47.76 31.05 22.61
N ASP A 374 47.23 30.17 21.74
CA ASP A 374 46.91 30.49 20.33
C ASP A 374 45.69 29.68 19.80
N ASP A 375 44.56 30.38 19.70
CA ASP A 375 43.44 30.31 18.75
C ASP A 375 42.87 29.01 18.09
N GLY A 376 41.52 28.96 18.11
CA GLY A 376 40.68 28.52 16.98
C GLY A 376 40.07 27.11 17.00
N ASP A 377 39.05 26.79 16.17
CA ASP A 377 38.03 27.61 15.48
C ASP A 377 36.89 26.67 14.97
N TYR A 378 35.68 27.18 14.74
CA TYR A 378 34.44 26.49 14.26
C TYR A 378 33.92 25.30 15.11
N GLY A 379 32.61 25.06 15.27
CA GLY A 379 31.43 25.84 14.85
C GLY A 379 30.61 25.20 13.72
N ASP A 380 29.63 24.35 14.06
CA ASP A 380 28.50 23.99 13.18
C ASP A 380 27.24 23.65 14.01
N TYR A 381 26.06 23.60 13.38
CA TYR A 381 24.76 23.71 14.03
C TYR A 381 23.94 22.41 14.05
N GLU A 382 23.18 22.16 15.12
CA GLU A 382 21.90 21.43 15.03
C GLU A 382 20.76 22.28 15.61
N TYR A 383 19.86 22.72 14.72
CA TYR A 383 18.67 23.48 15.05
C TYR A 383 17.48 22.53 15.24
N THR A 384 16.95 22.45 16.46
CA THR A 384 15.84 21.54 16.80
C THR A 384 14.55 21.91 16.08
N SER A 385 14.07 21.05 15.18
CA SER A 385 12.76 21.19 14.54
C SER A 385 11.69 20.38 15.27
N TYR A 386 10.71 21.10 15.83
CA TYR A 386 9.30 20.75 16.07
C TYR A 386 8.88 19.28 16.21
N HIS A 387 8.16 19.01 17.31
CA HIS A 387 7.20 17.90 17.39
C HIS A 387 5.88 18.35 18.03
#